data_AF-A0A9J7MZN4-F1
#
_entry.id   AF-A0A9J7MZN4-F1
#
_cell.length_a   1.000
_cell.length_b   1.000
_cell.length_c   1.000
_cell.angle_alpha   90.00
_cell.angle_beta   90.00
_cell.angle_gamma   90.00
#
_symmetry.space_group_name_H-M   'P 1'
#
loop_
_entity.id
_entity.type
_entity.pdbx_description
1 polymer ?
#
loop_
_entity_poly.entity_id
_entity_poly.type
_entity_poly.pdbx_seq_one_letter_code
_entity_poly.pdbx_strand_id
1 'polypeptide(L)'
;MSSSNSYISSLEPNDRTRYFEKLMVSVEDAGDSSNPEVTGSAVTGDGVRLPDPYSLTGWKDDLSLWPDTDYGCIYTYLIEAPGPFNGEAMKAYKSLEAYNLFISGHVRECRYHPIGKNVKVCFLKAKVVPGQRVTETPHNPWVCLTKKEGYVMAAHCTCMAGLGEVCSHVAALLFAVEASRSLQEKRTSCTSRKAVWNKYYKDKVCSYLGIIIE
;
A
#
# COMPACT_ATOMS: atom_id res chain seq x y z
N MET A 1 -21.85 2.43 17.54
CA MET A 1 -21.03 1.33 18.06
C MET A 1 -19.76 1.25 17.22
N SER A 2 -18.64 1.76 17.74
CA SER A 2 -17.34 1.75 17.06
C SER A 2 -16.73 0.34 17.11
N SER A 3 -16.40 -0.23 15.95
CA SER A 3 -15.67 -1.51 15.89
C SER A 3 -14.23 -1.27 16.35
N SER A 4 -13.94 -1.64 17.59
CA SER A 4 -12.66 -1.36 18.24
C SER A 4 -11.48 -2.06 17.57
N ASN A 5 -10.40 -1.30 17.49
CA ASN A 5 -9.07 -1.53 16.92
C ASN A 5 -8.34 -2.81 17.44
N SER A 6 -8.92 -3.98 17.21
CA SER A 6 -8.55 -5.25 17.86
C SER A 6 -7.11 -5.70 17.61
N TYR A 7 -6.61 -5.50 16.39
CA TYR A 7 -5.25 -5.91 16.02
C TYR A 7 -4.18 -5.06 16.74
N ILE A 8 -4.23 -3.72 16.66
CA ILE A 8 -3.21 -2.86 17.30
C ILE A 8 -3.23 -2.98 18.82
N SER A 9 -4.40 -3.22 19.43
CA SER A 9 -4.48 -3.53 20.86
C SER A 9 -3.84 -4.87 21.26
N SER A 10 -3.75 -5.83 20.35
CA SER A 10 -3.16 -7.16 20.59
C SER A 10 -1.62 -7.18 20.46
N LEU A 11 -1.01 -6.15 19.87
CA LEU A 11 0.45 -6.05 19.76
C LEU A 11 1.10 -5.80 21.13
N GLU A 12 2.29 -6.36 21.33
CA GLU A 12 3.14 -6.05 22.48
C GLU A 12 3.43 -4.54 22.59
N PRO A 13 3.66 -3.98 23.79
CA PRO A 13 3.85 -2.54 23.96
C PRO A 13 4.94 -1.94 23.07
N ASN A 14 6.08 -2.63 22.92
CA ASN A 14 7.20 -2.16 22.11
C ASN A 14 6.87 -2.16 20.60
N ASP A 15 6.19 -3.19 20.12
CA ASP A 15 5.79 -3.29 18.71
C ASP A 15 4.65 -2.32 18.37
N ARG A 16 3.80 -2.01 19.35
CA ARG A 16 2.80 -0.95 19.24
C ARG A 16 3.43 0.45 19.17
N THR A 17 4.51 0.70 19.92
CA THR A 17 5.29 1.94 19.80
C THR A 17 5.92 2.05 18.41
N ARG A 18 6.61 1.00 17.96
CA ARG A 18 7.18 0.90 16.59
C ARG A 18 6.15 1.06 15.47
N TYR A 19 4.91 0.63 15.70
CA TYR A 19 3.80 0.87 14.78
C TYR A 19 3.45 2.36 14.68
N PHE A 20 3.33 3.05 15.82
CA PHE A 20 2.96 4.47 15.83
C PHE A 20 4.09 5.40 15.38
N GLU A 21 5.36 5.03 15.58
CA GLU A 21 6.52 5.77 15.05
C GLU A 21 6.44 5.92 13.52
N LYS A 22 5.98 4.89 12.80
CA LYS A 22 5.79 4.90 11.32
C LYS A 22 4.67 5.80 10.83
N LEU A 23 3.77 6.22 11.73
CA LEU A 23 2.70 7.18 11.42
C LEU A 23 3.13 8.62 11.69
N MET A 24 4.37 8.86 12.12
CA MET A 24 4.98 10.19 12.21
C MET A 24 5.61 10.53 10.86
N VAL A 25 5.17 11.63 10.24
CA VAL A 25 5.68 12.09 8.95
C VAL A 25 6.21 13.52 9.09
N SER A 26 7.35 13.78 8.44
CA SER A 26 8.02 15.09 8.41
C SER A 26 7.09 16.19 7.88
N VAL A 27 7.22 17.40 8.42
CA VAL A 27 6.34 18.54 8.09
C VAL A 27 6.40 18.88 6.59
N GLU A 28 7.55 18.69 5.94
CA GLU A 28 7.73 18.91 4.50
C GLU A 28 6.82 18.01 3.64
N ASP A 29 6.53 16.78 4.09
CA ASP A 29 5.64 15.83 3.41
C ASP A 29 4.16 15.99 3.83
N ALA A 30 3.88 16.83 4.84
CA ALA A 30 2.55 16.99 5.41
C ALA A 30 1.68 18.06 4.73
N GLY A 31 2.27 18.96 3.92
CA GLY A 31 1.53 20.02 3.21
C GLY A 31 1.62 21.39 3.87
N ASP A 32 1.14 22.42 3.17
CA ASP A 32 1.19 23.81 3.66
C ASP A 32 0.28 24.00 4.89
N SER A 33 0.83 24.57 5.95
CA SER A 33 0.34 24.47 7.34
C SER A 33 -0.76 25.47 7.70
N SER A 34 -1.40 26.08 6.70
CA SER A 34 -2.23 27.28 6.84
C SER A 34 -3.74 27.03 7.11
N ASN A 35 -4.21 25.79 7.32
CA ASN A 35 -5.63 25.52 7.57
C ASN A 35 -5.93 24.24 8.41
N PRO A 36 -6.76 24.29 9.48
CA PRO A 36 -6.88 23.20 10.47
C PRO A 36 -7.96 22.14 10.16
N GLU A 37 -8.37 21.95 8.91
CA GLU A 37 -9.32 20.87 8.52
C GLU A 37 -8.65 19.48 8.40
N VAL A 38 -7.73 19.13 9.32
CA VAL A 38 -7.20 17.77 9.40
C VAL A 38 -7.97 16.99 10.46
N THR A 39 -8.97 16.22 10.01
CA THR A 39 -9.80 15.38 10.88
C THR A 39 -8.98 14.20 11.44
N GLY A 40 -8.23 14.45 12.51
CA GLY A 40 -7.57 13.41 13.32
C GLY A 40 -6.04 13.48 13.42
N SER A 41 -5.35 14.45 12.80
CA SER A 41 -3.90 14.61 12.99
C SER A 41 -3.58 15.59 14.11
N ALA A 42 -2.87 15.10 15.12
CA ALA A 42 -2.21 15.97 16.08
C ALA A 42 -0.90 16.49 15.46
N VAL A 43 -0.73 17.81 15.43
CA VAL A 43 0.56 18.44 15.13
C VAL A 43 1.38 18.43 16.41
N THR A 44 2.47 17.67 16.40
CA THR A 44 3.53 17.73 17.42
C THR A 44 4.71 18.50 16.87
N GLY A 45 5.54 19.11 17.72
CA GLY A 45 6.59 20.06 17.30
C GLY A 45 7.56 19.55 16.24
N ASP A 46 7.75 18.23 16.16
CA ASP A 46 8.74 17.57 15.30
C ASP A 46 8.13 16.84 14.08
N GLY A 47 6.80 16.89 13.88
CA GLY A 47 6.16 16.18 12.77
C GLY A 47 4.63 16.07 12.86
N VAL A 48 4.01 15.69 11.75
CA VAL A 48 2.56 15.46 11.66
C VAL A 48 2.25 13.99 11.89
N ARG A 49 1.45 13.71 12.92
CA ARG A 49 0.95 12.36 13.19
C ARG A 49 -0.21 12.02 12.26
N LEU A 50 -0.03 11.02 11.41
CA LEU A 50 -1.09 10.48 10.57
C LEU A 50 -2.10 9.68 11.41
N PRO A 51 -3.39 9.69 11.04
CA PRO A 51 -4.40 8.86 11.67
C PRO A 51 -4.18 7.36 11.34
N ASP A 52 -4.50 6.49 12.29
CA ASP A 52 -4.31 5.03 12.20
C ASP A 52 -5.13 4.40 11.05
N PRO A 53 -4.49 3.81 10.01
CA PRO A 53 -5.19 3.21 8.87
C PRO A 53 -6.19 2.11 9.20
N TYR A 54 -6.00 1.38 10.31
CA TYR A 54 -6.96 0.35 10.74
C TYR A 54 -8.23 0.94 11.36
N SER A 55 -8.16 2.17 11.89
CA SER A 55 -9.29 2.90 12.50
C SER A 55 -9.99 3.87 11.53
N LEU A 56 -9.40 4.15 10.36
CA LEU A 56 -9.96 5.10 9.38
C LEU A 56 -11.25 4.58 8.70
N THR A 57 -12.17 5.51 8.45
CA THR A 57 -13.38 5.33 7.62
C THR A 57 -13.28 6.19 6.34
N GLY A 58 -14.28 6.20 5.46
CA GLY A 58 -14.27 7.05 4.25
C GLY A 58 -13.36 6.57 3.11
N TRP A 59 -12.96 5.29 3.11
CA TRP A 59 -12.18 4.65 2.06
C TRP A 59 -12.90 4.66 0.70
N LYS A 60 -12.19 5.02 -0.36
CA LYS A 60 -12.67 5.12 -1.75
C LYS A 60 -12.19 3.94 -2.58
N ASP A 61 -13.06 3.46 -3.46
CA ASP A 61 -12.75 2.47 -4.49
C ASP A 61 -12.71 3.17 -5.86
N ASP A 62 -11.61 3.87 -6.11
CA ASP A 62 -11.37 4.62 -7.34
C ASP A 62 -9.88 4.61 -7.69
N LEU A 63 -9.55 3.92 -8.77
CA LEU A 63 -8.20 3.78 -9.33
C LEU A 63 -7.60 5.07 -9.86
N SER A 64 -8.42 6.04 -10.24
CA SER A 64 -7.93 7.33 -10.79
C SER A 64 -7.33 8.23 -9.71
N LEU A 65 -7.57 7.91 -8.43
CA LEU A 65 -7.00 8.60 -7.28
C LEU A 65 -5.67 8.01 -6.80
N TRP A 66 -5.24 6.88 -7.38
CA TRP A 66 -4.02 6.20 -6.94
C TRP A 66 -2.79 6.99 -7.40
N PRO A 67 -1.74 7.10 -6.56
CA PRO A 67 -0.53 7.83 -6.90
C PRO A 67 0.23 7.12 -8.02
N ASP A 68 0.98 7.90 -8.78
CA ASP A 68 1.75 7.43 -9.95
C ASP A 68 3.08 6.76 -9.54
N THR A 69 3.00 5.71 -8.73
CA THR A 69 4.17 4.97 -8.23
C THR A 69 4.79 4.13 -9.33
N ASP A 70 6.08 4.34 -9.60
CA ASP A 70 6.86 3.51 -10.53
C ASP A 70 7.53 2.31 -9.83
N TYR A 71 8.09 1.40 -10.63
CA TYR A 71 8.84 0.25 -10.13
C TYR A 71 10.11 0.66 -9.37
N GLY A 72 10.72 1.80 -9.70
CA GLY A 72 11.91 2.33 -9.03
C GLY A 72 11.64 2.65 -7.56
N CYS A 73 10.56 3.38 -7.28
CA CYS A 73 10.10 3.72 -5.92
C CYS A 73 9.83 2.46 -5.08
N ILE A 74 9.17 1.46 -5.67
CA ILE A 74 8.87 0.18 -5.01
C ILE A 74 10.17 -0.59 -4.72
N TYR A 75 11.08 -0.65 -5.69
CA TYR A 75 12.36 -1.33 -5.54
C TYR A 75 13.22 -0.65 -4.46
N THR A 76 13.36 0.68 -4.49
CA THR A 76 14.08 1.45 -3.46
C THR A 76 13.47 1.22 -2.08
N TYR A 77 12.14 1.31 -1.92
CA TYR A 77 11.53 1.03 -0.62
C TYR A 77 11.76 -0.40 -0.15
N LEU A 78 11.56 -1.41 -1.02
CA LEU A 78 11.71 -2.80 -0.60
C LEU A 78 13.16 -3.20 -0.32
N ILE A 79 14.15 -2.65 -1.03
CA ILE A 79 15.56 -3.04 -0.96
C ILE A 79 16.41 -2.14 -0.06
N GLU A 80 16.09 -0.85 0.01
CA GLU A 80 16.88 0.18 0.71
C GLU A 80 16.24 0.63 2.03
N ALA A 81 15.02 0.15 2.38
CA ALA A 81 14.45 0.39 3.70
C ALA A 81 15.37 -0.12 4.81
N PRO A 82 15.52 0.63 5.93
CA PRO A 82 16.39 0.29 7.05
C PRO A 82 15.83 -0.83 7.94
N GLY A 83 15.56 -1.99 7.34
CA GLY A 83 15.18 -3.23 8.03
C GLY A 83 16.37 -4.17 8.24
N PRO A 84 16.22 -5.22 9.07
CA PRO A 84 17.27 -6.22 9.31
C PRO A 84 17.50 -7.20 8.14
N PHE A 85 16.90 -6.94 6.97
CA PHE A 85 16.97 -7.81 5.80
C PHE A 85 17.94 -7.24 4.78
N ASN A 86 18.97 -8.01 4.41
CA ASN A 86 19.91 -7.58 3.38
C ASN A 86 19.25 -7.54 1.98
N GLY A 87 19.73 -6.64 1.13
CA GLY A 87 19.14 -6.41 -0.20
C GLY A 87 19.17 -7.62 -1.13
N GLU A 88 20.04 -8.60 -0.89
CA GLU A 88 20.15 -9.83 -1.70
C GLU A 88 19.06 -10.86 -1.35
N ALA A 89 18.83 -11.14 -0.05
CA ALA A 89 17.72 -11.98 0.38
C ALA A 89 16.35 -11.36 0.00
N MET A 90 16.30 -10.03 0.01
CA MET A 90 15.13 -9.26 -0.36
C MET A 90 14.82 -9.32 -1.87
N LYS A 91 15.86 -9.21 -2.72
CA LYS A 91 15.78 -9.41 -4.18
C LYS A 91 15.33 -10.81 -4.57
N ALA A 92 15.92 -11.84 -3.96
CA ALA A 92 15.80 -13.21 -4.46
C ALA A 92 14.58 -13.97 -3.94
N TYR A 93 14.15 -13.73 -2.69
CA TYR A 93 13.20 -14.63 -2.01
C TYR A 93 11.76 -14.10 -1.99
N LYS A 94 11.56 -12.81 -1.72
CA LYS A 94 10.21 -12.22 -1.52
C LYS A 94 9.60 -11.60 -2.76
N SER A 95 10.41 -11.16 -3.72
CA SER A 95 9.94 -10.58 -4.99
C SER A 95 9.06 -11.56 -5.76
N LEU A 96 9.49 -12.82 -5.89
CA LEU A 96 8.76 -13.87 -6.60
C LEU A 96 7.45 -14.25 -5.87
N GLU A 97 7.48 -14.41 -4.55
CA GLU A 97 6.26 -14.72 -3.77
C GLU A 97 5.24 -13.58 -3.84
N ALA A 98 5.67 -12.34 -3.60
CA ALA A 98 4.82 -11.15 -3.68
C ALA A 98 4.25 -10.93 -5.09
N TYR A 99 5.07 -11.13 -6.12
CA TYR A 99 4.62 -11.06 -7.51
C TYR A 99 3.62 -12.17 -7.81
N ASN A 100 3.87 -13.41 -7.36
CA ASN A 100 2.93 -14.53 -7.49
C ASN A 100 1.59 -14.26 -6.81
N LEU A 101 1.57 -13.70 -5.59
CA LEU A 101 0.35 -13.26 -4.91
C LEU A 101 -0.42 -12.22 -5.76
N PHE A 102 0.31 -11.25 -6.34
CA PHE A 102 -0.29 -10.25 -7.23
C PHE A 102 -0.86 -10.87 -8.51
N ILE A 103 -0.07 -11.58 -9.32
CA ILE A 103 -0.51 -12.14 -10.61
C ILE A 103 -1.57 -13.25 -10.46
N SER A 104 -1.65 -13.92 -9.31
CA SER A 104 -2.66 -14.96 -9.02
C SER A 104 -3.96 -14.39 -8.45
N GLY A 105 -4.12 -13.07 -8.32
CA GLY A 105 -5.36 -12.44 -7.83
C GLY A 105 -5.61 -12.63 -6.33
N HIS A 106 -4.55 -12.78 -5.53
CA HIS A 106 -4.67 -12.86 -4.06
C HIS A 106 -4.84 -11.48 -3.43
N VAL A 107 -4.44 -10.40 -4.12
CA VAL A 107 -4.65 -9.00 -3.71
C VAL A 107 -6.06 -8.57 -4.10
N ARG A 108 -6.89 -8.21 -3.13
CA ARG A 108 -8.34 -7.97 -3.28
C ARG A 108 -8.79 -6.76 -2.46
N GLU A 109 -9.96 -6.19 -2.79
CA GLU A 109 -10.57 -5.05 -2.08
C GLU A 109 -9.57 -3.88 -1.84
N CYS A 110 -8.83 -3.49 -2.88
CA CYS A 110 -7.90 -2.39 -2.74
C CYS A 110 -8.67 -1.07 -2.59
N ARG A 111 -8.34 -0.24 -1.59
CA ARG A 111 -9.03 1.03 -1.35
C ARG A 111 -8.05 2.15 -1.02
N TYR A 112 -8.37 3.34 -1.52
CA TYR A 112 -7.63 4.58 -1.35
C TYR A 112 -8.22 5.43 -0.22
N HIS A 113 -7.38 6.14 0.52
CA HIS A 113 -7.81 7.17 1.46
C HIS A 113 -6.90 8.41 1.36
N PRO A 114 -7.45 9.61 1.08
CA PRO A 114 -6.63 10.82 0.87
C PRO A 114 -6.03 11.40 2.14
N ILE A 115 -6.39 10.88 3.32
CA ILE A 115 -6.04 11.40 4.67
C ILE A 115 -6.71 12.76 4.94
N GLY A 116 -6.29 13.79 4.21
CA GLY A 116 -6.93 15.11 4.14
C GLY A 116 -6.69 15.74 2.77
N LYS A 117 -7.37 16.85 2.45
CA LYS A 117 -7.17 17.54 1.17
C LYS A 117 -5.74 18.09 1.03
N ASN A 118 -5.24 18.71 2.09
CA ASN A 118 -3.97 19.46 2.09
C ASN A 118 -2.74 18.57 2.38
N VAL A 119 -2.95 17.34 2.87
CA VAL A 119 -1.87 16.40 3.21
C VAL A 119 -1.24 15.86 1.92
N LYS A 120 0.09 15.90 1.75
CA LYS A 120 0.72 15.40 0.50
C LYS A 120 0.78 13.88 0.41
N VAL A 121 0.64 13.17 1.53
CA VAL A 121 0.57 11.70 1.58
C VAL A 121 -0.86 11.16 1.56
N CYS A 122 -1.01 9.89 1.18
CA CYS A 122 -2.26 9.13 1.13
C CYS A 122 -2.04 7.69 1.60
N PHE A 123 -3.11 6.99 1.95
CA PHE A 123 -3.06 5.55 2.23
C PHE A 123 -3.72 4.74 1.13
N LEU A 124 -3.12 3.59 0.83
CA LEU A 124 -3.74 2.50 0.10
C LEU A 124 -3.75 1.25 0.99
N LYS A 125 -4.84 0.49 0.99
CA LYS A 125 -4.93 -0.80 1.69
C LYS A 125 -5.58 -1.86 0.83
N ALA A 126 -5.36 -3.12 1.14
CA ALA A 126 -6.03 -4.26 0.52
C ALA A 126 -6.29 -5.38 1.53
N LYS A 127 -6.98 -6.43 1.07
CA LYS A 127 -6.95 -7.77 1.68
C LYS A 127 -6.10 -8.67 0.80
N VAL A 128 -5.13 -9.37 1.38
CA VAL A 128 -4.28 -10.31 0.64
C VAL A 128 -4.46 -11.71 1.22
N VAL A 129 -4.90 -12.64 0.39
CA VAL A 129 -5.10 -14.05 0.75
C VAL A 129 -3.75 -14.78 0.79
N PRO A 130 -3.36 -15.47 1.88
CA PRO A 130 -2.12 -16.25 1.93
C PRO A 130 -2.06 -17.31 0.82
N GLY A 131 -0.95 -17.36 0.08
CA GLY A 131 -0.81 -18.23 -1.09
C GLY A 131 -0.93 -19.73 -0.79
N GLN A 132 -0.51 -20.16 0.41
CA GLN A 132 -0.46 -21.57 0.79
C GLN A 132 -1.77 -22.11 1.40
N ARG A 133 -2.70 -21.23 1.82
CA ARG A 133 -3.93 -21.62 2.53
C ARG A 133 -5.07 -20.65 2.22
N VAL A 134 -5.85 -20.93 1.18
CA VAL A 134 -7.01 -20.12 0.75
C VAL A 134 -8.11 -20.04 1.82
N THR A 135 -8.13 -20.98 2.77
CA THR A 135 -9.04 -21.02 3.92
C THR A 135 -8.58 -20.16 5.11
N GLU A 136 -7.38 -19.57 5.07
CA GLU A 136 -6.82 -18.77 6.15
C GLU A 136 -7.27 -17.30 6.03
N THR A 137 -7.44 -16.64 7.17
CA THR A 137 -7.94 -15.26 7.23
C THR A 137 -7.04 -14.31 6.42
N PRO A 138 -7.58 -13.58 5.43
CA PRO A 138 -6.77 -12.64 4.64
C PRO A 138 -6.08 -11.60 5.52
N HIS A 139 -4.81 -11.34 5.25
CA HIS A 139 -4.09 -10.27 5.91
C HIS A 139 -4.46 -8.91 5.32
N ASN A 140 -4.34 -7.86 6.13
CA ASN A 140 -4.75 -6.51 5.76
C ASN A 140 -3.51 -5.59 5.68
N PRO A 141 -2.76 -5.60 4.56
CA PRO A 141 -1.69 -4.66 4.34
C PRO A 141 -2.23 -3.25 4.04
N TRP A 142 -1.48 -2.25 4.50
CA TRP A 142 -1.59 -0.87 4.06
C TRP A 142 -0.22 -0.30 3.72
N VAL A 143 -0.21 0.70 2.83
CA VAL A 143 0.96 1.47 2.41
C VAL A 143 0.63 2.96 2.47
N CYS A 144 1.59 3.77 2.90
CA CYS A 144 1.57 5.22 2.89
C CYS A 144 2.41 5.71 1.71
N LEU A 145 1.83 6.54 0.84
CA LEU A 145 2.42 6.95 -0.43
C LEU A 145 2.29 8.47 -0.62
N THR A 146 3.31 9.13 -1.17
CA THR A 146 3.17 10.53 -1.60
C THR A 146 2.22 10.60 -2.79
N LYS A 147 1.26 11.53 -2.77
CA LYS A 147 0.20 11.66 -3.78
C LYS A 147 0.72 12.05 -5.17
N LYS A 148 1.84 12.79 -5.22
CA LYS A 148 2.38 13.38 -6.46
C LYS A 148 3.54 12.58 -7.02
N GLU A 149 4.47 12.13 -6.18
CA GLU A 149 5.67 11.41 -6.60
C GLU A 149 5.55 9.89 -6.46
N GLY A 150 4.57 9.38 -5.71
CA GLY A 150 4.35 7.94 -5.54
C GLY A 150 5.38 7.23 -4.63
N TYR A 151 6.22 7.97 -3.90
CA TYR A 151 7.20 7.40 -2.97
C TYR A 151 6.51 6.70 -1.79
N VAL A 152 7.02 5.51 -1.42
CA VAL A 152 6.54 4.75 -0.27
C VAL A 152 7.18 5.29 1.00
N MET A 153 6.37 5.83 1.90
CA MET A 153 6.84 6.44 3.16
C MET A 153 6.86 5.46 4.32
N ALA A 154 5.85 4.59 4.39
CA ALA A 154 5.67 3.60 5.45
C ALA A 154 4.72 2.50 4.98
N ALA A 155 4.80 1.30 5.56
CA ALA A 155 3.87 0.24 5.29
C ALA A 155 3.67 -0.69 6.51
N HIS A 156 2.58 -1.44 6.50
CA HIS A 156 2.33 -2.43 7.54
C HIS A 156 1.40 -3.54 7.04
N CYS A 157 1.43 -4.70 7.69
CA CYS A 157 0.48 -5.79 7.43
C CYS A 157 0.10 -6.50 8.71
N THR A 158 -1.11 -7.09 8.77
CA THR A 158 -1.55 -7.89 9.93
C THR A 158 -0.94 -9.31 9.96
N CYS A 159 0.02 -9.63 9.09
CA CYS A 159 0.78 -10.88 9.14
C CYS A 159 1.93 -10.79 10.16
N MET A 160 2.44 -11.95 10.61
CA MET A 160 3.56 -12.03 11.57
C MET A 160 4.79 -11.21 11.19
N ALA A 161 5.12 -11.11 9.89
CA ALA A 161 6.24 -10.32 9.38
C ALA A 161 5.92 -8.82 9.15
N GLY A 162 4.70 -8.36 9.49
CA GLY A 162 4.19 -7.04 9.10
C GLY A 162 4.84 -5.87 9.83
N LEU A 163 5.40 -6.10 11.02
CA LEU A 163 6.20 -5.12 11.76
C LEU A 163 7.51 -4.77 11.03
N GLY A 164 8.00 -5.64 10.15
CA GLY A 164 9.15 -5.37 9.29
C GLY A 164 8.82 -4.57 8.03
N GLU A 165 7.54 -4.21 7.81
CA GLU A 165 6.98 -3.48 6.66
C GLU A 165 7.09 -4.21 5.30
N VAL A 166 8.25 -4.77 4.99
CA VAL A 166 8.60 -5.43 3.73
C VAL A 166 8.21 -6.92 3.68
N CYS A 167 6.96 -7.22 4.04
CA CYS A 167 6.37 -8.55 3.89
C CYS A 167 5.85 -8.79 2.47
N SER A 168 5.68 -10.06 2.06
CA SER A 168 5.19 -10.41 0.71
C SER A 168 3.81 -9.80 0.41
N HIS A 169 2.93 -9.67 1.41
CA HIS A 169 1.63 -9.02 1.30
C HIS A 169 1.71 -7.50 0.99
N VAL A 170 2.69 -6.79 1.56
CA VAL A 170 2.90 -5.35 1.27
C VAL A 170 3.49 -5.18 -0.13
N ALA A 171 4.50 -5.98 -0.48
CA ALA A 171 5.08 -5.95 -1.82
C ALA A 171 4.03 -6.30 -2.91
N ALA A 172 3.12 -7.25 -2.64
CA ALA A 172 2.02 -7.58 -3.54
C ALA A 172 1.02 -6.41 -3.72
N LEU A 173 0.73 -5.66 -2.65
CA LEU A 173 -0.06 -4.43 -2.72
C LEU A 173 0.68 -3.36 -3.54
N LEU A 174 1.99 -3.15 -3.32
CA LEU A 174 2.79 -2.20 -4.10
C LEU A 174 2.81 -2.55 -5.60
N PHE A 175 2.93 -3.83 -5.98
CA PHE A 175 2.81 -4.25 -7.38
C PHE A 175 1.42 -3.96 -7.99
N ALA A 176 0.34 -4.03 -7.19
CA ALA A 176 -0.97 -3.59 -7.65
C ALA A 176 -1.02 -2.07 -7.91
N VAL A 177 -0.25 -1.26 -7.16
CA VAL A 177 -0.16 0.20 -7.39
C VAL A 177 0.58 0.51 -8.70
N GLU A 178 1.75 -0.08 -8.95
CA GLU A 178 2.46 0.09 -10.23
C GLU A 178 1.62 -0.40 -11.41
N ALA A 179 0.96 -1.55 -11.28
CA ALA A 179 0.06 -2.03 -12.31
C ALA A 179 -1.08 -1.03 -12.60
N SER A 180 -1.56 -0.28 -11.59
CA SER A 180 -2.57 0.76 -11.78
C SER A 180 -2.07 1.91 -12.67
N ARG A 181 -0.82 2.37 -12.51
CA ARG A 181 -0.15 3.33 -13.42
C ARG A 181 -0.15 2.79 -14.85
N SER A 182 0.42 1.59 -15.00
CA SER A 182 0.53 0.86 -16.27
C SER A 182 -0.82 0.68 -16.99
N LEU A 183 -1.93 0.76 -16.25
CA LEU A 183 -3.30 0.67 -16.75
C LEU A 183 -3.95 2.03 -17.02
N GLN A 184 -3.58 3.11 -16.33
CA GLN A 184 -4.04 4.47 -16.61
C GLN A 184 -3.46 4.99 -17.95
N GLU A 185 -2.16 4.78 -18.18
CA GLU A 185 -1.47 5.13 -19.45
C GLU A 185 -2.10 4.43 -20.68
N LYS A 186 -2.62 3.22 -20.49
CA LYS A 186 -3.32 2.44 -21.53
C LYS A 186 -4.77 2.86 -21.75
N ARG A 187 -5.36 3.66 -20.85
CA ARG A 187 -6.70 4.27 -21.05
C ARG A 187 -6.62 5.59 -21.84
N THR A 188 -5.50 6.31 -21.74
CA THR A 188 -5.31 7.61 -22.41
C THR A 188 -4.72 7.51 -23.83
N SER A 189 -4.07 6.40 -24.18
CA SER A 189 -3.47 6.18 -25.51
C SER A 189 -4.39 5.37 -26.45
N CYS A 190 -4.92 6.03 -27.49
CA CYS A 190 -5.96 5.47 -28.36
C CYS A 190 -5.48 4.77 -29.65
N THR A 191 -4.17 4.58 -29.86
CA THR A 191 -3.63 4.02 -31.12
C THR A 191 -2.48 3.02 -30.93
N SER A 192 -2.64 1.84 -31.56
CA SER A 192 -1.62 0.91 -32.12
C SER A 192 -0.12 1.16 -31.85
N ARG A 193 0.74 0.17 -31.55
CA ARG A 193 0.74 -1.24 -32.02
C ARG A 193 1.62 -2.17 -31.13
N LYS A 194 1.70 -3.47 -31.49
CA LYS A 194 2.18 -4.57 -30.64
C LYS A 194 3.71 -4.63 -30.45
N ALA A 195 4.16 -4.75 -29.20
CA ALA A 195 5.32 -5.57 -28.83
C ALA A 195 4.84 -6.93 -28.28
N VAL A 196 5.40 -8.04 -28.79
CA VAL A 196 4.85 -9.39 -28.54
C VAL A 196 5.51 -10.05 -27.33
N TRP A 197 4.96 -9.75 -26.16
CA TRP A 197 5.00 -10.62 -24.96
C TRP A 197 3.62 -10.68 -24.27
N ASN A 198 2.58 -10.22 -24.97
CA ASN A 198 1.39 -9.62 -24.35
C ASN A 198 0.06 -10.21 -24.88
N LYS A 199 -0.06 -11.54 -24.82
CA LYS A 199 -1.35 -12.23 -25.06
C LYS A 199 -2.11 -12.55 -23.77
N TYR A 200 -1.49 -12.38 -22.59
CA TYR A 200 -1.98 -12.81 -21.27
C TYR A 200 -1.88 -11.75 -20.13
N TYR A 201 -1.61 -10.46 -20.42
CA TYR A 201 -1.77 -9.35 -19.45
C TYR A 201 -3.27 -9.00 -19.27
N LYS A 202 -4.11 -10.03 -19.25
CA LYS A 202 -5.45 -10.10 -19.80
C LYS A 202 -6.25 -11.12 -19.00
N ASP A 203 -7.53 -10.90 -18.72
CA ASP A 203 -8.45 -9.98 -19.41
C ASP A 203 -8.75 -8.68 -18.65
N LYS A 204 -7.77 -7.75 -18.63
CA LYS A 204 -7.82 -6.38 -18.02
C LYS A 204 -7.63 -6.32 -16.50
N VAL A 205 -6.77 -7.18 -15.96
CA VAL A 205 -6.51 -7.30 -14.52
C VAL A 205 -7.83 -7.44 -13.71
N CYS A 206 -8.61 -8.50 -13.86
CA CYS A 206 -9.40 -8.79 -15.08
C CYS A 206 -10.78 -8.08 -15.13
N SER A 207 -10.99 -7.10 -14.24
CA SER A 207 -12.12 -6.16 -14.15
C SER A 207 -11.75 -4.95 -13.24
N TYR A 208 -10.44 -4.71 -13.13
CA TYR A 208 -9.72 -3.59 -12.52
C TYR A 208 -9.51 -3.54 -10.99
N LEU A 209 -10.46 -3.85 -10.11
CA LEU A 209 -10.21 -3.98 -8.65
C LEU A 209 -11.09 -4.99 -7.88
N GLY A 210 -12.08 -5.60 -8.53
CA GLY A 210 -12.97 -6.60 -7.89
C GLY A 210 -13.34 -7.71 -8.87
N ILE A 211 -12.54 -8.78 -8.92
CA ILE A 211 -12.66 -9.86 -9.91
C ILE A 211 -12.85 -11.22 -9.25
N ILE A 212 -13.82 -11.95 -9.77
CA ILE A 212 -14.09 -13.36 -9.48
C ILE A 212 -13.32 -14.22 -10.49
N ILE A 213 -12.73 -15.32 -10.02
CA ILE A 213 -12.37 -16.46 -10.87
C ILE A 213 -13.36 -17.56 -10.49
N GLU A 214 -14.11 -18.08 -11.47
CA GLU A 214 -14.97 -19.26 -11.31
C GLU A 214 -14.13 -20.55 -11.24
#